data_AF-A0A5C8BB96-F1
#
_entry.id   AF-A0A5C8BB96-F1
#
_cell.length_a   1.000
_cell.length_b   1.000
_cell.length_c   1.000
_cell.angle_alpha   90.00
_cell.angle_beta   90.00
_cell.angle_gamma   90.00
#
_symmetry.space_group_name_H-M   'P 1'
#
loop_
_entity.id
_entity.type
_entity.pdbx_description
1 polymer ?
#
loop_
_entity_poly.entity_id
_entity_poly.type
_entity_poly.pdbx_seq_one_letter_code
_entity_poly.pdbx_strand_id
1 'polypeptide(L)'
;MFQLKTNGLTESVTLKNLPTLRQAVVVAGILIILGYVLEAILHPLFHWLPLLVAGGLLVAGLSAFCPMVYFLQKLPMNKSK
;
A
#
# COMPACT_ATOMS: atom_id res chain seq x y z
N MET A 1 -17.54 -6.31 -10.32
CA MET A 1 -16.59 -7.30 -10.87
C MET A 1 -16.08 -6.72 -12.19
N PHE A 2 -14.92 -6.07 -12.18
CA PHE A 2 -14.36 -5.46 -13.39
C PHE A 2 -13.56 -6.54 -14.13
N GLN A 3 -14.10 -7.00 -15.27
CA GLN A 3 -13.38 -7.90 -16.18
C GLN A 3 -12.48 -7.05 -17.06
N LEU A 4 -11.17 -7.04 -16.78
CA LEU A 4 -10.20 -6.45 -17.69
C LEU A 4 -9.95 -7.44 -18.82
N LYS A 5 -10.42 -7.09 -20.01
CA LYS A 5 -10.23 -7.90 -21.22
C LYS A 5 -8.83 -7.67 -21.77
N THR A 6 -7.83 -8.34 -21.21
CA THR A 6 -6.49 -8.45 -21.78
C THR A 6 -6.45 -9.66 -22.71
N ASN A 7 -5.95 -9.46 -23.93
CA ASN A 7 -5.94 -10.45 -25.01
C ASN A 7 -5.18 -11.74 -24.60
N GLY A 8 -5.90 -12.73 -24.05
CA GLY A 8 -5.47 -14.14 -24.03
C GLY A 8 -5.20 -14.75 -22.65
N LEU A 9 -4.94 -13.98 -21.60
CA LEU A 9 -4.78 -14.54 -20.24
C LEU A 9 -5.89 -14.00 -19.34
N THR A 10 -6.93 -14.80 -19.10
CA THR A 10 -7.91 -14.55 -18.04
C THR A 10 -7.27 -14.91 -16.70
N GLU A 11 -6.30 -14.11 -16.28
CA GLU A 11 -5.80 -14.19 -14.92
C GLU A 11 -6.87 -13.58 -14.02
N SER A 12 -7.51 -14.39 -13.18
CA SER A 12 -8.44 -13.90 -12.17
C SER A 12 -7.64 -13.17 -11.10
N VAL A 13 -7.21 -11.93 -11.38
CA VAL A 13 -6.75 -11.03 -10.34
C VAL A 13 -7.89 -10.98 -9.35
N THR A 14 -7.67 -11.52 -8.16
CA THR A 14 -8.71 -11.64 -7.13
C THR A 14 -9.11 -10.22 -6.74
N LEU A 15 -10.16 -9.70 -7.40
CA LEU A 15 -10.69 -8.34 -7.26
C LEU A 15 -11.06 -8.01 -5.81
N LYS A 16 -11.21 -9.03 -4.96
CA LYS A 16 -11.40 -8.92 -3.52
C LYS A 16 -10.31 -8.08 -2.84
N ASN A 17 -9.09 -8.07 -3.37
CA ASN A 17 -7.94 -7.41 -2.74
C ASN A 17 -7.56 -6.06 -3.38
N LEU A 18 -8.20 -5.69 -4.48
CA LEU A 18 -8.04 -4.38 -5.11
C LEU A 18 -8.40 -3.19 -4.20
N PRO A 19 -9.52 -3.22 -3.43
CA PRO A 19 -9.84 -2.12 -2.51
C PRO A 19 -8.82 -2.00 -1.37
N THR A 20 -8.29 -3.11 -0.86
CA THR A 20 -7.29 -3.10 0.23
C THR A 20 -5.92 -2.65 -0.24
N LEU A 21 -5.50 -3.00 -1.46
CA LEU A 21 -4.27 -2.47 -2.06
C LEU A 21 -4.37 -0.95 -2.26
N ARG A 22 -5.53 -0.44 -2.73
CA ARG A 22 -5.76 1.00 -2.84
C ARG A 22 -5.72 1.70 -1.48
N GLN A 23 -6.30 1.10 -0.44
CA GLN A 23 -6.20 1.63 0.93
C GLN A 23 -4.75 1.67 1.42
N ALA A 24 -3.96 0.62 1.19
CA ALA A 24 -2.56 0.58 1.59
C ALA A 24 -1.74 1.69 0.92
N VAL A 25 -1.94 1.94 -0.38
CA VAL A 25 -1.23 3.01 -1.11
C VAL A 25 -1.60 4.40 -0.60
N VAL A 26 -2.88 4.65 -0.31
CA VAL A 26 -3.33 5.94 0.24
C VAL A 26 -2.68 6.20 1.60
N VAL A 27 -2.68 5.21 2.50
CA VAL A 27 -2.08 5.39 3.82
C VAL A 27 -0.56 5.55 3.73
N ALA A 28 0.11 4.78 2.87
CA ALA A 28 1.54 4.95 2.61
C ALA A 28 1.86 6.36 2.10
N GLY A 29 1.06 6.89 1.17
CA GLY A 29 1.21 8.26 0.66
C GLY A 29 1.02 9.32 1.75
N ILE A 30 0.01 9.16 2.62
CA ILE A 30 -0.21 10.07 3.75
C ILE A 30 0.99 10.05 4.71
N LEU A 31 1.52 8.87 5.03
CA LEU A 31 2.69 8.73 5.92
C LEU A 31 3.94 9.41 5.35
N ILE A 32 4.17 9.31 4.03
CA ILE A 32 5.31 9.95 3.36
C ILE A 32 5.15 11.47 3.38
N ILE A 33 3.98 11.98 2.97
CA ILE A 33 3.70 13.43 2.96
C ILE A 33 3.82 14.00 4.37
N LEU A 34 3.22 13.32 5.35
CA LEU A 34 3.27 13.76 6.74
C LEU A 34 4.70 13.73 7.28
N GLY A 35 5.49 12.69 6.97
CA GLY A 35 6.90 12.61 7.34
C GLY A 35 7.75 13.73 6.72
N TYR A 36 7.50 14.08 5.46
CA TYR A 36 8.20 15.18 4.77
C TYR A 36 7.82 16.56 5.32
N VAL A 37 6.54 16.78 5.61
CA VAL A 37 6.08 18.02 6.29
C VAL A 37 6.68 18.12 7.70
N LEU A 38 6.82 16.99 8.40
CA LEU A 38 7.41 16.94 9.74
C LEU A 38 8.92 17.24 9.71
N GLU A 39 9.63 16.75 8.70
CA GLU A 39 11.04 17.09 8.42
C GLU A 39 11.23 18.61 8.27
N ALA A 40 10.33 19.27 7.55
CA ALA A 40 10.40 20.72 7.32
C ALA A 40 10.18 21.56 8.59
N ILE A 41 9.48 21.03 9.61
CA ILE A 41 9.07 21.79 10.80
C ILE A 41 9.96 21.49 12.02
N LEU A 42 10.42 20.25 12.22
CA LEU A 42 11.04 19.81 13.47
C LEU A 42 12.57 19.67 13.40
N HIS A 43 13.09 18.89 12.45
CA HIS A 43 14.53 18.67 12.28
C HIS A 43 14.79 17.80 11.03
N PRO A 44 15.90 18.01 10.28
CA PRO A 44 16.24 17.19 9.10
C PRO A 44 16.39 15.70 9.40
N LEU A 45 16.61 15.30 10.67
CA LEU A 45 16.69 13.89 11.07
C LEU A 45 15.39 13.11 10.84
N PHE A 46 14.25 13.79 10.68
CA PHE A 46 12.96 13.13 10.42
C PHE A 46 12.83 12.58 9.00
N HIS A 47 13.77 12.85 8.08
CA HIS A 47 13.81 12.25 6.74
C HIS A 47 13.82 10.70 6.80
N TRP A 48 14.28 10.12 7.91
CA TRP A 48 14.37 8.66 8.08
C TRP A 48 13.00 7.98 8.03
N LEU A 49 11.94 8.68 8.46
CA LEU A 49 10.59 8.16 8.51
C LEU A 49 10.00 7.94 7.10
N PRO A 50 9.95 8.94 6.19
CA PRO A 50 9.53 8.72 4.81
C PRO A 50 10.50 7.82 4.05
N LEU A 51 11.80 7.85 4.34
CA LEU A 51 12.78 6.96 3.70
C LEU A 51 12.52 5.48 4.02
N LEU A 52 12.17 5.17 5.28
CA LEU A 52 11.83 3.82 5.71
C LEU A 52 10.52 3.34 5.07
N VAL A 53 9.50 4.20 5.00
CA VAL A 53 8.22 3.87 4.35
C VAL A 53 8.39 3.66 2.85
N ALA A 54 9.16 4.52 2.18
CA ALA A 54 9.46 4.40 0.75
C ALA A 54 10.28 3.12 0.45
N GLY A 55 11.28 2.80 1.28
CA GLY A 55 12.03 1.55 1.18
C GLY A 55 11.14 0.31 1.33
N GLY A 56 10.19 0.33 2.28
CA GLY A 56 9.19 -0.73 2.44
C GLY A 56 8.28 -0.90 1.22
N LEU A 57 7.95 0.20 0.53
CA LEU A 57 7.18 0.19 -0.72
C LEU A 57 7.93 -0.48 -1.86
N LEU A 58 9.24 -0.22 -1.98
CA LEU A 58 10.11 -0.84 -2.98
C LEU A 58 10.21 -2.36 -2.76
N VAL A 59 10.44 -2.78 -1.51
CA VAL A 59 10.49 -4.21 -1.15
C VAL A 59 9.15 -4.90 -1.43
N ALA A 60 8.03 -4.22 -1.16
CA ALA A 60 6.70 -4.75 -1.45
C ALA A 60 6.44 -4.90 -2.96
N GLY A 61 6.92 -3.95 -3.77
CA GLY A 61 6.84 -4.03 -5.23
C GLY A 61 7.68 -5.17 -5.80
N LEU A 62 8.86 -5.42 -5.24
CA LEU A 62 9.74 -6.52 -5.67
C LEU A 62 9.25 -7.90 -5.21
N SER A 63 8.65 -7.98 -4.02
CA SER A 63 8.32 -9.27 -3.38
C SER A 63 6.85 -9.68 -3.53
N ALA A 64 6.02 -8.85 -4.17
CA ALA A 64 4.55 -8.97 -4.22
C ALA A 64 3.88 -9.09 -2.83
N PHE A 65 4.63 -8.83 -1.74
CA PHE A 65 4.17 -8.94 -0.36
C PHE A 65 4.12 -7.55 0.26
N CYS A 66 2.90 -7.06 0.49
CA CYS A 66 2.68 -5.83 1.23
C CYS A 66 2.22 -6.17 2.65
N PRO A 67 3.06 -6.01 3.70
CA PRO A 67 2.69 -6.35 5.07
C PRO A 67 1.46 -5.56 5.53
N MET A 68 1.29 -4.34 5.02
CA MET A 68 0.11 -3.53 5.26
C MET A 68 -1.18 -4.21 4.77
N VAL A 69 -1.18 -4.77 3.56
CA VAL A 69 -2.35 -5.49 3.04
C VAL A 69 -2.67 -6.72 3.90
N TYR A 70 -1.66 -7.42 4.43
CA TYR A 70 -1.85 -8.52 5.37
C TYR A 70 -2.57 -8.09 6.66
N PHE A 71 -2.20 -6.93 7.21
CA PHE A 71 -2.91 -6.36 8.36
C PHE A 71 -4.35 -5.96 8.02
N LEU A 72 -4.57 -5.30 6.87
CA LEU A 72 -5.92 -4.91 6.43
C LEU A 72 -6.84 -6.11 6.16
N GLN A 73 -6.31 -7.24 5.71
CA GLN A 73 -7.07 -8.48 5.52
C GLN A 73 -7.56 -9.11 6.84
N LYS A 74 -6.88 -8.84 7.97
CA LYS A 74 -7.29 -9.31 9.30
C LYS A 74 -8.43 -8.48 9.91
N LEU A 75 -8.61 -7.24 9.48
CA LEU A 75 -9.67 -6.38 10.00
C LEU A 75 -11.06 -6.94 9.63
N PRO A 76 -12.02 -6.98 10.59
CA PRO A 76 -13.33 -7.61 10.40
C PRO A 76 -14.16 -6.90 9.32
N MET A 77 -13.87 -5.62 9.02
CA MET A 77 -14.56 -4.85 7.99
C MET A 77 -14.21 -5.29 6.56
N ASN A 78 -13.10 -6.01 6.34
CA ASN A 78 -12.67 -6.48 5.02
C ASN A 78 -13.04 -7.96 4.77
N LYS A 79 -13.73 -8.61 5.71
CA LYS A 79 -14.29 -9.95 5.53
C LYS A 79 -15.59 -9.82 4.73
N SER A 80 -15.51 -9.97 3.40
CA SER A 80 -16.71 -10.41 2.66
C SER A 80 -17.15 -11.71 3.29
N LYS A 81 -18.41 -11.75 3.75
CA LYS A 81 -19.13 -12.98 4.03
C LYS A 81 -18.96 -13.97 2.87
#